data_AF-A0A950HB88-F1
#
_entry.id   AF-A0A950HB88-F1
#
_cell.length_a   1.000
_cell.length_b   1.000
_cell.length_c   1.000
_cell.angle_alpha   90.00
_cell.angle_beta   90.00
_cell.angle_gamma   90.00
#
_symmetry.space_group_name_H-M   'P 1'
#
loop_
_entity.id
_entity.type
_entity.pdbx_description
1 polymer ?
#
loop_
_entity_poly.entity_id
_entity_poly.type
_entity_poly.pdbx_seq_one_letter_code
_entity_poly.pdbx_strand_id
1 'polypeptide(L)'
;MTPVRRRAGVMADPSEDELARHWSLSPVDLREVSRCRGADHKRRFALQLCMLRAHDRFLDDYRQAPLRIVNHLSRQLDLPPVLFLGPPEREPTEREQARRIRDYLGLAI
;
A
#
# COMPACT_ATOMS: atom_id res chain seq x y z
N MET A 1 10.62 1.47 -32.47
CA MET A 1 10.61 2.15 -31.16
C MET A 1 9.83 1.30 -30.17
N THR A 2 10.52 0.41 -29.46
CA THR A 2 9.96 -0.33 -28.33
C THR A 2 9.87 0.64 -27.15
N PRO A 3 8.73 0.78 -26.47
CA PRO A 3 8.70 1.60 -25.27
C PRO A 3 9.60 0.90 -24.24
N VAL A 4 10.64 1.62 -23.81
CA VAL A 4 11.43 1.26 -22.64
C VAL A 4 10.44 1.07 -21.50
N ARG A 5 10.23 -0.18 -21.08
CA ARG A 5 9.56 -0.48 -19.82
C ARG A 5 10.32 0.31 -18.77
N ARG A 6 9.71 1.38 -18.25
CA ARG A 6 10.21 2.04 -17.04
C ARG A 6 10.35 0.92 -16.03
N ARG A 7 11.59 0.53 -15.70
CA ARG A 7 11.83 -0.25 -14.49
C ARG A 7 11.24 0.59 -13.37
N ALA A 8 10.05 0.22 -12.91
CA ALA A 8 9.50 0.75 -11.70
C ALA A 8 10.59 0.53 -10.64
N GLY A 9 11.13 1.63 -10.12
CA GLY A 9 12.27 1.58 -9.21
C GLY A 9 11.87 0.73 -8.03
N VAL A 10 12.66 -0.31 -7.76
CA VAL A 10 12.58 -1.07 -6.52
C VAL A 10 12.59 -0.04 -5.38
N MET A 11 11.55 -0.01 -4.55
CA MET A 11 11.57 0.85 -3.38
C MET A 11 12.77 0.40 -2.53
N ALA A 12 13.66 1.33 -2.21
CA ALA A 12 14.79 1.06 -1.32
C ALA A 12 14.27 0.61 0.05
N ASP A 13 15.04 -0.21 0.76
CA ASP A 13 14.70 -0.57 2.14
C ASP A 13 14.71 0.72 2.99
N PRO A 14 13.56 1.16 3.52
CA PRO A 14 13.49 2.46 4.19
C PRO A 14 14.18 2.41 5.54
N SER A 15 14.69 3.56 5.98
CA SER A 15 15.17 3.79 7.35
C SER A 15 14.01 3.81 8.36
N GLU A 16 14.28 3.75 9.67
CA GLU A 16 13.24 3.90 10.71
C GLU A 16 12.52 5.25 10.62
N ASP A 17 13.26 6.34 10.38
CA ASP A 17 12.69 7.67 10.16
C ASP A 17 11.72 7.70 8.97
N GLU A 18 12.09 7.06 7.85
CA GLU A 18 11.24 7.01 6.66
C GLU A 18 9.97 6.21 6.92
N LEU A 19 10.06 5.11 7.67
CA LEU A 19 8.88 4.36 8.15
C LEU A 19 7.94 5.25 8.96
N ALA A 20 8.47 5.95 9.96
CA ALA A 20 7.66 6.79 10.84
C ALA A 20 6.98 7.93 10.07
N ARG A 21 7.68 8.54 9.11
CA ARG A 21 7.19 9.71 8.35
C ARG A 21 6.18 9.34 7.27
N HIS A 22 6.42 8.29 6.51
CA HIS A 22 5.67 8.00 5.28
C HIS A 22 4.76 6.77 5.39
N TRP A 23 5.04 5.88 6.33
CA TRP A 23 4.39 4.57 6.43
C TRP A 23 3.58 4.43 7.72
N SER A 24 2.99 5.52 8.20
CA SER A 24 2.14 5.58 9.39
C SER A 24 0.65 5.68 9.06
N LEU A 25 -0.16 4.96 9.83
CA LEU A 25 -1.62 4.93 9.75
C LEU A 25 -2.22 5.66 10.95
N SER A 26 -2.97 6.72 10.68
CA SER A 26 -3.77 7.42 11.67
C SER A 26 -4.94 6.55 12.17
N PRO A 27 -5.58 6.89 13.30
CA PRO A 27 -6.78 6.20 13.76
C PRO A 27 -7.92 6.19 12.72
N VAL A 28 -7.98 7.20 11.85
CA VAL A 28 -8.98 7.26 10.76
C VAL A 28 -8.57 6.29 9.63
N ASP A 29 -7.28 6.22 9.30
CA ASP A 29 -6.76 5.28 8.31
C ASP A 29 -7.07 3.84 8.73
N LEU A 30 -6.83 3.51 10.01
CA LEU A 30 -7.10 2.18 10.57
C LEU A 30 -8.59 1.82 10.46
N ARG A 31 -9.50 2.79 10.70
CA ARG A 31 -10.94 2.58 10.52
C ARG A 31 -11.28 2.29 9.07
N GLU A 32 -10.68 2.99 8.11
CA GLU A 32 -10.92 2.71 6.70
C GLU A 32 -10.35 1.36 6.25
N VAL A 33 -9.13 1.04 6.66
CA VAL A 33 -8.50 -0.25 6.33
C VAL A 33 -9.34 -1.40 6.91
N SER A 34 -9.90 -1.23 8.11
CA SER A 34 -10.70 -2.28 8.78
C SER A 34 -11.96 -2.69 8.02
N ARG A 35 -12.47 -1.84 7.12
CA ARG A 35 -13.59 -2.17 6.21
C ARG A 35 -13.20 -3.20 5.15
N CYS A 36 -11.91 -3.38 4.88
CA CYS A 36 -11.41 -4.42 3.97
C CYS A 36 -11.47 -5.79 4.65
N ARG A 37 -11.96 -6.81 3.94
CA ARG A 37 -12.02 -8.20 4.43
C ARG A 37 -10.76 -8.97 4.04
N GLY A 38 -10.14 -9.66 5.00
CA GLY A 38 -8.93 -10.47 4.78
C GLY A 38 -7.64 -9.68 5.04
N ALA A 39 -6.65 -10.35 5.65
CA ALA A 39 -5.39 -9.73 6.06
C ALA A 39 -4.62 -9.13 4.88
N ASP A 40 -4.57 -9.82 3.75
CA ASP A 40 -3.84 -9.34 2.57
C ASP A 40 -4.51 -8.13 1.92
N HIS A 41 -5.84 -8.09 1.85
CA HIS A 41 -6.54 -6.88 1.38
C HIS A 41 -6.28 -5.69 2.29
N LYS A 42 -6.27 -5.89 3.62
CA LYS A 42 -5.92 -4.83 4.56
C LYS A 42 -4.49 -4.31 4.36
N ARG A 43 -3.52 -5.22 4.18
CA ARG A 43 -2.11 -4.86 3.90
C ARG A 43 -1.96 -4.09 2.60
N ARG A 44 -2.59 -4.57 1.50
CA ARG A 44 -2.56 -3.89 0.20
C ARG A 44 -3.18 -2.50 0.28
N PHE A 45 -4.34 -2.38 0.92
CA PHE A 45 -5.01 -1.09 1.10
C PHE A 45 -4.14 -0.10 1.87
N ALA A 46 -3.61 -0.51 3.03
CA ALA A 46 -2.73 0.33 3.84
C ALA A 46 -1.48 0.76 3.07
N LEU A 47 -0.86 -0.16 2.32
CA LEU A 47 0.31 0.14 1.52
C LEU A 47 0.01 1.16 0.42
N GLN A 48 -1.06 0.95 -0.36
CA GLN A 48 -1.46 1.87 -1.42
C GLN A 48 -1.88 3.23 -0.88
N LEU A 49 -2.53 3.27 0.29
CA LEU A 49 -2.89 4.51 0.97
C LEU A 49 -1.66 5.34 1.33
N CYS A 50 -0.68 4.73 2.01
CA CYS A 50 0.59 5.39 2.34
C CYS A 50 1.36 5.78 1.08
N MET A 51 1.37 4.91 0.06
CA MET A 51 2.05 5.18 -1.20
C MET A 51 1.48 6.40 -1.92
N LEU A 52 0.15 6.47 -2.04
CA LEU A 52 -0.50 7.61 -2.69
C LEU A 52 -0.26 8.89 -1.89
N ARG A 53 -0.31 8.83 -0.56
CA ARG A 53 -0.08 9.98 0.32
C ARG A 53 1.35 10.51 0.27
N ALA A 54 2.35 9.62 0.20
CA ALA A 54 3.75 10.01 0.29
C ALA A 54 4.41 10.26 -1.08
N HIS A 55 3.87 9.66 -2.15
CA HIS A 55 4.51 9.63 -3.47
C HIS A 55 3.56 9.92 -4.64
N ASP A 56 2.30 10.28 -4.37
CA ASP A 56 1.29 10.65 -5.37
C ASP A 56 1.07 9.60 -6.48
N ARG A 57 1.34 8.33 -6.16
CA ARG A 57 1.19 7.21 -7.10
C ARG A 57 0.78 5.93 -6.39
N PHE A 58 0.19 5.02 -7.15
CA PHE A 58 -0.05 3.64 -6.72
C PHE A 58 1.13 2.74 -7.11
N LEU A 59 1.30 1.64 -6.38
CA LEU A 59 2.19 0.55 -6.80
C LEU A 59 1.49 -0.32 -7.83
N ASP A 60 2.15 -0.56 -8.96
CA ASP A 60 1.69 -1.49 -10.00
C ASP A 60 1.89 -2.97 -9.61
N ASP A 61 2.91 -3.25 -8.77
CA ASP A 61 3.19 -4.59 -8.26
C ASP A 61 3.63 -4.53 -6.79
N TYR A 62 2.86 -5.18 -5.92
CA TYR A 62 3.09 -5.29 -4.48
C TYR A 62 4.42 -5.94 -4.12
N ARG A 63 4.97 -6.77 -5.01
CA ARG A 63 6.27 -7.44 -4.81
C ARG A 63 7.44 -6.46 -4.80
N GLN A 64 7.24 -5.24 -5.30
CA GLN A 64 8.24 -4.18 -5.29
C GLN A 64 8.35 -3.50 -3.92
N ALA A 65 7.41 -3.73 -3.01
CA ALA A 65 7.45 -3.15 -1.68
C ALA A 65 8.40 -3.93 -0.76
N PRO A 66 9.40 -3.27 -0.13
CA PRO A 66 10.20 -3.84 0.93
C PRO A 66 9.32 -4.49 1.99
N LEU A 67 9.70 -5.71 2.36
CA LEU A 67 8.99 -6.47 3.39
C LEU A 67 8.98 -5.71 4.74
N ARG A 68 10.00 -4.88 4.98
CA ARG A 68 10.10 -3.98 6.12
C ARG A 68 8.91 -3.02 6.21
N ILE A 69 8.47 -2.45 5.08
CA ILE A 69 7.28 -1.60 5.01
C ILE A 69 6.02 -2.42 5.28
N VAL A 70 5.87 -3.55 4.59
CA VAL A 70 4.69 -4.42 4.72
C VAL A 70 4.51 -4.89 6.17
N ASN A 71 5.60 -5.27 6.84
CA ASN A 71 5.58 -5.71 8.22
C ASN A 71 5.43 -4.54 9.21
N HIS A 72 5.92 -3.35 8.88
CA HIS A 72 5.63 -2.14 9.65
C HIS A 72 4.14 -1.80 9.63
N LEU A 73 3.49 -1.87 8.46
CA LEU A 73 2.04 -1.68 8.34
C LEU A 73 1.26 -2.83 8.98
N SER A 74 1.72 -4.08 8.85
CA SER A 74 1.07 -5.23 9.49
C SER A 74 1.00 -5.08 11.00
N ARG A 75 2.08 -4.58 11.65
CA ARG A 75 2.09 -4.27 13.09
C ARG A 75 1.03 -3.23 13.47
N GLN A 76 0.89 -2.16 12.69
CA GLN A 76 -0.12 -1.13 12.94
C GLN A 76 -1.55 -1.64 12.75
N LEU A 77 -1.73 -2.65 11.90
CA LEU A 77 -3.02 -3.29 11.63
C LEU A 77 -3.35 -4.44 12.58
N ASP A 78 -2.49 -4.73 13.57
CA ASP A 78 -2.58 -5.90 14.45
C ASP A 78 -2.64 -7.23 13.67
N LEU A 79 -1.79 -7.33 12.64
CA LEU A 79 -1.67 -8.52 11.79
C LEU A 79 -0.29 -9.16 11.97
N PRO A 80 -0.20 -10.50 11.88
CA PRO A 80 1.09 -11.18 11.93
C PRO A 80 2.00 -10.72 10.78
N PRO A 81 3.32 -10.69 10.97
CA PRO A 81 4.25 -10.39 9.89
C PRO A 81 4.14 -11.43 8.78
N VAL A 82 4.46 -11.01 7.57
CA VAL A 82 4.50 -11.87 6.39
C VAL A 82 5.91 -11.93 5.83
N LEU A 83 6.15 -12.94 5.01
CA LEU A 83 7.36 -13.06 4.19
C LEU A 83 7.14 -12.58 2.76
N PHE A 84 5.87 -12.41 2.37
CA PHE A 84 5.48 -12.06 1.03
C PHE A 84 4.09 -11.42 1.03
N LEU A 85 3.89 -10.43 0.15
CA LEU A 85 2.57 -9.89 -0.17
C LEU A 85 2.30 -10.16 -1.65
N GLY A 86 1.42 -11.12 -1.91
CA GLY A 86 1.10 -11.56 -3.26
C GLY A 86 0.29 -10.53 -4.05
N PRO A 87 0.28 -10.67 -5.39
CA PRO A 87 -0.60 -9.88 -6.23
C PRO A 87 -2.07 -10.12 -5.82
N PRO A 88 -2.95 -9.15 -6.11
CA PRO A 88 -4.37 -9.28 -5.86
C PRO A 88 -4.94 -10.46 -6.65
N GLU A 89 -5.87 -11.19 -6.05
CA GLU A 89 -6.49 -12.37 -6.69
C GLU A 89 -7.41 -11.97 -7.87
N ARG A 90 -7.90 -10.71 -7.90
CA ARG A 90 -8.84 -10.20 -8.91
C ARG A 90 -8.57 -8.72 -9.23
N GLU A 91 -8.22 -8.41 -10.49
CA GLU A 91 -8.02 -7.03 -10.98
C GLU A 91 -9.22 -6.06 -10.76
N PRO A 92 -10.50 -6.48 -10.88
CA PRO A 92 -11.64 -5.60 -10.64
C PRO A 92 -11.65 -5.01 -9.21
N THR A 93 -11.10 -5.74 -8.24
CA THR A 93 -11.06 -5.31 -6.84
C THR A 93 -10.06 -4.17 -6.63
N GLU A 94 -8.95 -4.15 -7.38
CA GLU A 94 -7.89 -3.14 -7.18
C GLU A 94 -8.27 -1.75 -7.67
N ARG A 95 -8.96 -1.67 -8.81
CA ARG A 95 -9.46 -0.37 -9.31
C ARG A 95 -10.47 0.23 -8.34
N GLU A 96 -11.32 -0.61 -7.75
CA GLU A 96 -12.26 -0.19 -6.72
C GLU A 96 -11.54 0.26 -5.44
N GLN A 97 -10.51 -0.47 -4.99
CA GLN A 97 -9.69 -0.02 -3.85
C GLN A 97 -8.98 1.30 -4.16
N ALA A 98 -8.40 1.45 -5.35
CA ALA A 98 -7.72 2.67 -5.75
C ALA A 98 -8.67 3.87 -5.80
N ARG A 99 -9.88 3.69 -6.34
CA ARG A 99 -10.95 4.70 -6.29
C ARG A 99 -11.28 5.07 -4.84
N ARG A 100 -11.55 4.07 -4.00
CA ARG A 100 -11.88 4.27 -2.60
C ARG A 100 -10.77 4.99 -1.82
N ILE A 101 -9.51 4.70 -2.12
CA ILE A 101 -8.35 5.39 -1.51
C ILE A 101 -8.31 6.86 -1.96
N ARG A 102 -8.56 7.15 -3.25
CA ARG A 102 -8.62 8.54 -3.74
C ARG A 102 -9.76 9.32 -3.08
N ASP A 103 -10.95 8.73 -3.04
CA ASP A 103 -12.12 9.33 -2.40
C ASP A 103 -11.83 9.61 -0.91
N TYR A 104 -11.20 8.65 -0.22
CA TYR A 104 -10.81 8.81 1.19
C TYR A 104 -9.80 9.94 1.41
N LEU A 105 -8.80 10.10 0.52
CA LEU A 105 -7.84 11.18 0.59
C LEU A 105 -8.37 12.52 0.06
N GLY A 106 -9.62 12.59 -0.40
CA GLY A 106 -10.18 13.80 -1.01
C GLY A 106 -9.61 14.13 -2.40
N LEU A 107 -9.04 13.14 -3.08
CA LEU A 107 -8.45 13.24 -4.42
C LEU A 107 -9.42 12.75 -5.52
N ALA A 108 -10.69 12.61 -5.20
CA ALA A 108 -11.73 12.34 -6.18
C ALA A 108 -11.82 13.52 -7.16
N ILE A 109 -11.64 13.24 -8.46
CA ILE A 109 -11.83 14.20 -9.55
C ILE A 109 -13.19 13.94 -10.18
#